data_AF-A0A497IZF6-F1
#
_entry.id   AF-A0A497IZF6-F1
#
_cell.length_a   1.000
_cell.length_b   1.000
_cell.length_c   1.000
_cell.angle_alpha   90.00
_cell.angle_beta   90.00
_cell.angle_gamma   90.00
#
_symmetry.space_group_name_H-M   'P 1'
#
loop_
_entity.id
_entity.type
_entity.pdbx_description
1 polymer ?
#
loop_
_entity_poly.entity_id
_entity_poly.type
_entity_poly.pdbx_seq_one_letter_code
_entity_poly.pdbx_strand_id
1 'polypeptide(L)'
;MLNKEDRIIELLEEILKWTRFQGMQRVKEVLLDVLKTDKEKIAYHYSDGRGSVEVARLAGFKSHTPILENWKKWARLGLMEPIRVRGGTRYKRAFSLPDFGIEVPRPKGGGKKK
;
A
#
# COMPACT_ATOMS: atom_id res chain seq x y z
N MET A 1 36.90 -14.44 -13.85
CA MET A 1 36.96 -12.98 -13.61
C MET A 1 35.63 -12.42 -14.07
N LEU A 2 34.87 -11.78 -13.20
CA LEU A 2 33.68 -11.01 -13.60
C LEU A 2 34.13 -9.93 -14.59
N ASN A 3 33.42 -9.77 -15.69
CA ASN A 3 33.74 -8.69 -16.62
C ASN A 3 33.26 -7.35 -15.99
N LYS A 4 33.59 -6.22 -16.62
CA LYS A 4 33.21 -4.90 -16.08
C LYS A 4 31.70 -4.73 -15.93
N GLU A 5 30.89 -5.32 -16.80
CA GLU A 5 29.43 -5.24 -16.78
C GLU A 5 28.86 -6.01 -15.60
N ASP A 6 29.34 -7.23 -15.34
CA ASP A 6 28.88 -8.05 -14.21
C ASP A 6 29.15 -7.32 -12.88
N ARG A 7 30.33 -6.71 -12.75
CA ARG A 7 30.69 -5.92 -11.56
C ARG A 7 29.84 -4.65 -11.41
N ILE A 8 29.42 -4.03 -12.52
CA ILE A 8 28.49 -2.90 -12.48
C ILE A 8 27.11 -3.35 -12.00
N ILE A 9 26.62 -4.49 -12.49
CA ILE A 9 25.32 -5.05 -12.07
C ILE A 9 25.35 -5.34 -10.57
N GLU A 10 26.38 -6.01 -10.06
CA GLU A 10 26.52 -6.29 -8.62
C GLU A 10 26.48 -5.01 -7.77
N LEU A 11 27.21 -3.97 -8.19
CA LEU A 11 27.21 -2.68 -7.49
C LEU A 11 25.83 -2.00 -7.54
N LEU A 12 25.12 -2.09 -8.66
CA LEU A 12 23.76 -1.54 -8.79
C LEU A 12 22.76 -2.30 -7.91
N GLU A 13 22.89 -3.61 -7.80
CA GLU A 13 22.06 -4.43 -6.90
C GLU A 13 22.34 -4.10 -5.43
N GLU A 14 23.60 -3.90 -5.06
CA GLU A 14 23.98 -3.46 -3.71
C GLU A 14 23.46 -2.05 -3.40
N ILE A 15 23.60 -1.10 -4.32
CA ILE A 15 23.03 0.26 -4.17
C ILE A 15 21.50 0.17 -4.05
N LEU A 16 20.84 -0.66 -4.85
CA LEU A 16 19.40 -0.86 -4.76
C LEU A 16 18.99 -1.44 -3.40
N LYS A 17 19.75 -2.41 -2.88
CA LYS A 17 19.54 -2.98 -1.54
C LYS A 17 19.63 -1.90 -0.46
N TRP A 18 20.71 -1.11 -0.46
CA TRP A 18 20.91 -0.05 0.54
C TRP A 18 19.88 1.07 0.40
N THR A 19 19.51 1.44 -0.83
CA THR A 19 18.45 2.43 -1.10
C THR A 19 17.11 1.94 -0.58
N ARG A 20 16.75 0.66 -0.79
CA ARG A 20 15.54 0.05 -0.24
C ARG A 20 15.55 0.10 1.29
N PHE A 21 16.67 -0.28 1.91
CA PHE A 21 16.82 -0.27 3.36
C PHE A 21 16.67 1.15 3.95
N GLN A 22 17.33 2.14 3.35
CA GLN A 22 17.22 3.55 3.77
C GLN A 22 15.79 4.07 3.60
N GLY A 23 15.15 3.73 2.46
CA GLY A 23 13.76 4.11 2.20
C GLY A 23 12.77 3.50 3.19
N MET A 24 13.00 2.26 3.64
CA MET A 24 12.10 1.53 4.54
C MET A 24 11.83 2.26 5.87
N GLN A 25 12.85 2.89 6.48
CA GLN A 25 12.67 3.65 7.72
C GLN A 25 11.70 4.83 7.50
N ARG A 26 11.87 5.56 6.41
CA ARG A 26 11.01 6.70 6.07
C ARG A 26 9.60 6.28 5.67
N VAL A 27 9.45 5.13 5.00
CA VAL A 27 8.13 4.61 4.59
C VAL A 27 7.23 4.36 5.80
N LYS A 28 7.76 3.79 6.90
CA LYS A 28 6.97 3.58 8.12
C LYS A 28 6.41 4.89 8.67
N GLU A 29 7.23 5.93 8.75
CA GLU A 29 6.82 7.25 9.24
C GLU A 29 5.72 7.85 8.36
N VAL A 30 5.90 7.78 7.04
CA VAL A 30 4.89 8.25 6.07
C VAL A 30 3.59 7.48 6.20
N LEU A 31 3.65 6.14 6.34
CA LEU A 31 2.45 5.31 6.53
C LEU A 31 1.69 5.70 7.81
N LEU A 32 2.40 5.95 8.92
CA LEU A 32 1.77 6.34 10.18
C LEU A 32 1.19 7.76 10.16
N ASP A 33 1.85 8.71 9.48
CA ASP A 33 1.31 10.08 9.31
C ASP A 33 0.07 10.10 8.40
N VAL A 34 0.06 9.25 7.37
CA VAL A 34 -1.01 9.24 6.37
C VAL A 34 -2.21 8.40 6.82
N LEU A 35 -2.00 7.27 7.49
CA LEU A 35 -3.04 6.30 7.89
C LEU A 35 -3.39 6.47 9.38
N LYS A 36 -4.04 7.59 9.70
CA LYS A 36 -4.30 8.02 11.09
C LYS A 36 -5.36 7.18 11.78
N THR A 37 -6.30 6.63 11.03
CA THR A 37 -7.44 5.86 11.56
C THR A 37 -7.37 4.39 11.22
N ASP A 38 -7.99 3.56 12.05
CA ASP A 38 -8.14 2.12 11.77
C ASP A 38 -8.84 1.86 10.44
N LYS A 39 -9.82 2.71 10.08
CA LYS A 39 -10.51 2.61 8.81
C LYS A 39 -9.56 2.82 7.63
N GLU A 40 -8.66 3.79 7.72
CA GLU A 40 -7.65 4.04 6.69
C GLU A 40 -6.63 2.91 6.61
N LYS A 41 -6.18 2.36 7.73
CA LYS A 41 -5.29 1.18 7.76
C LYS A 41 -5.95 -0.03 7.09
N ILE A 42 -7.22 -0.32 7.42
CA ILE A 42 -7.99 -1.39 6.77
C ILE A 42 -8.14 -1.09 5.28
N ALA A 43 -8.55 0.13 4.91
CA ALA A 43 -8.76 0.51 3.51
C ALA A 43 -7.48 0.35 2.69
N TYR A 44 -6.35 0.88 3.18
CA TYR A 44 -5.05 0.73 2.55
C TYR A 44 -4.67 -0.75 2.42
N HIS A 45 -4.81 -1.52 3.51
CA HIS A 45 -4.50 -2.95 3.49
C HIS A 45 -5.34 -3.71 2.47
N TYR A 46 -6.65 -3.51 2.38
CA TYR A 46 -7.51 -4.22 1.42
C TYR A 46 -7.53 -3.59 0.02
N SER A 47 -6.70 -2.58 -0.24
CA SER A 47 -6.48 -2.08 -1.59
C SER A 47 -5.44 -2.95 -2.30
N ASP A 48 -5.90 -4.07 -2.83
CA ASP A 48 -5.12 -5.10 -3.50
C ASP A 48 -5.55 -5.31 -4.97
N GLY A 49 -6.25 -4.33 -5.55
CA GLY A 49 -6.94 -4.46 -6.84
C GLY A 49 -8.46 -4.69 -6.73
N ARG A 50 -9.00 -4.83 -5.50
CA ARG A 50 -10.45 -4.75 -5.23
C ARG A 50 -11.07 -3.42 -5.65
N GLY A 51 -12.39 -3.43 -5.83
CA GLY A 51 -13.15 -2.21 -6.13
C GLY A 51 -13.34 -1.32 -4.89
N SER A 52 -13.51 -0.01 -5.11
CA SER A 52 -13.63 0.97 -4.02
C SER A 52 -14.83 0.72 -3.10
N VAL A 53 -15.96 0.22 -3.64
CA VAL A 53 -17.16 -0.14 -2.87
C VAL A 53 -16.86 -1.27 -1.88
N GLU A 54 -16.14 -2.29 -2.33
CA GLU A 54 -15.78 -3.44 -1.50
C GLU A 54 -14.80 -3.03 -0.39
N VAL A 55 -13.77 -2.24 -0.74
CA VAL A 55 -12.81 -1.71 0.23
C VAL A 55 -13.50 -0.82 1.27
N ALA A 56 -14.41 0.05 0.84
CA ALA A 56 -15.20 0.90 1.74
C ALA A 56 -16.00 0.06 2.75
N ARG A 57 -16.66 -1.00 2.27
CA ARG A 57 -17.42 -1.94 3.12
C ARG A 57 -16.53 -2.63 4.14
N LEU A 58 -15.36 -3.15 3.73
CA LEU A 58 -14.43 -3.82 4.64
C LEU A 58 -13.90 -2.86 5.73
N ALA A 59 -13.55 -1.64 5.33
CA ALA A 59 -13.07 -0.59 6.23
C ALA A 59 -14.18 0.10 7.04
N GLY A 60 -15.47 -0.17 6.78
CA GLY A 60 -16.59 0.44 7.49
C GLY A 60 -16.81 1.92 7.17
N PHE A 61 -16.53 2.33 5.94
CA PHE A 61 -16.96 3.62 5.41
C PHE A 61 -18.42 3.56 4.96
N LYS A 62 -19.17 4.66 5.14
CA LYS A 62 -20.58 4.76 4.72
C LYS A 62 -20.73 4.90 3.20
N SER A 63 -19.70 5.38 2.52
CA SER A 63 -19.65 5.53 1.06
C SER A 63 -18.24 5.20 0.56
N HIS A 64 -18.11 4.96 -0.75
CA HIS A 64 -16.82 4.66 -1.38
C HIS A 64 -16.02 5.90 -1.82
N THR A 65 -16.60 7.09 -1.73
CA THR A 65 -15.96 8.35 -2.15
C THR A 65 -14.64 8.61 -1.40
N PRO A 66 -14.57 8.46 -0.06
CA PRO A 66 -13.31 8.64 0.67
C PRO A 66 -12.22 7.68 0.22
N ILE A 67 -12.57 6.46 -0.22
CA ILE A 67 -11.59 5.50 -0.74
C ILE A 67 -10.96 6.02 -2.04
N LEU A 68 -11.77 6.56 -2.95
CA LEU A 68 -11.27 7.11 -4.22
C LEU A 68 -10.36 8.32 -4.00
N GLU A 69 -10.71 9.20 -3.06
CA GLU A 69 -9.90 10.37 -2.69
C GLU A 69 -8.58 9.96 -2.03
N ASN A 70 -8.66 9.04 -1.07
CA ASN A 70 -7.49 8.49 -0.39
C ASN A 70 -6.55 7.78 -1.35
N TRP A 71 -7.07 6.97 -2.27
CA TRP A 71 -6.24 6.32 -3.30
C TRP A 71 -5.44 7.31 -4.13
N LYS A 72 -6.07 8.39 -4.59
CA LYS A 72 -5.38 9.46 -5.34
C LYS A 72 -4.29 10.11 -4.49
N LYS A 73 -4.58 10.40 -3.22
CA LYS A 73 -3.60 10.99 -2.27
C LYS A 73 -2.42 10.04 -2.03
N TRP A 74 -2.69 8.78 -1.72
CA TRP A 74 -1.68 7.77 -1.39
C TRP A 74 -0.82 7.40 -2.61
N ALA A 75 -1.39 7.40 -3.81
CA ALA A 75 -0.65 7.18 -5.05
C ALA A 75 0.34 8.31 -5.36
N ARG A 76 -0.03 9.58 -5.11
CA ARG A 76 0.91 10.72 -5.24
C ARG A 76 2.11 10.63 -4.28
N LEU A 77 1.95 9.92 -3.17
CA LEU A 77 3.01 9.65 -2.19
C LEU A 77 3.78 8.36 -2.49
N GLY A 78 3.49 7.66 -3.60
CA GLY A 78 4.13 6.39 -3.95
C GLY A 78 3.70 5.21 -3.06
N LEU A 79 2.66 5.35 -2.25
CA LEU A 79 2.18 4.28 -1.37
C LEU A 79 1.26 3.29 -2.10
N MET A 80 0.83 3.63 -3.31
CA MET A 80 -0.07 2.81 -4.12
C MET A 80 0.26 2.87 -5.61
N GLU A 81 0.00 1.76 -6.27
CA GLU A 81 0.17 1.59 -7.71
C GLU A 81 -1.20 1.54 -8.40
N PRO A 82 -1.42 2.34 -9.46
CA PRO A 82 -2.67 2.29 -10.22
C PRO A 82 -2.73 1.04 -11.10
N ILE A 83 -3.92 0.41 -11.13
CA ILE A 83 -4.24 -0.72 -11.98
C ILE A 83 -5.37 -0.30 -12.92
N ARG A 84 -5.11 -0.31 -14.23
CA ARG A 84 -6.11 0.02 -15.25
C ARG A 84 -7.07 -1.16 -15.42
N VAL A 85 -8.37 -0.88 -15.33
CA VAL A 85 -9.45 -1.87 -15.53
C VAL A 85 -10.48 -1.32 -16.50
N ARG A 86 -11.35 -2.17 -17.05
CA ARG A 86 -12.40 -1.76 -18.02
C ARG A 86 -13.29 -0.62 -17.50
N GLY A 87 -13.54 -0.57 -16.19
CA GLY A 87 -14.38 0.44 -15.53
C GLY A 87 -13.63 1.61 -14.88
N GLY A 88 -12.35 1.83 -15.19
CA GLY A 88 -11.55 2.94 -14.64
C GLY A 88 -10.22 2.50 -14.03
N THR A 89 -9.82 3.13 -12.93
CA THR A 89 -8.55 2.85 -12.25
C THR A 89 -8.80 2.34 -10.83
N ARG A 90 -8.20 1.21 -10.51
CA ARG A 90 -8.10 0.68 -9.14
C ARG A 90 -6.69 0.90 -8.61
N TYR A 91 -6.47 0.61 -7.34
CA TYR A 91 -5.15 0.76 -6.74
C TYR A 91 -4.77 -0.47 -5.94
N LYS A 92 -3.47 -0.76 -5.93
CA LYS A 92 -2.82 -1.78 -5.12
C LYS A 92 -1.80 -1.12 -4.21
N ARG A 93 -1.78 -1.49 -2.93
CA ARG A 93 -0.77 -1.01 -1.97
C ARG A 93 0.64 -1.41 -2.43
N ALA A 94 1.57 -0.47 -2.37
CA ALA A 94 2.99 -0.72 -2.64
C ALA A 94 3.68 -1.40 -1.45
N PHE A 95 3.17 -1.15 -0.23
CA PHE A 95 3.77 -1.62 1.01
C PHE A 95 2.79 -2.45 1.84
N SER A 96 3.30 -3.50 2.48
CA SER A 96 2.56 -4.31 3.45
C SER A 96 2.71 -3.68 4.84
N LEU A 97 1.60 -3.29 5.48
CA LEU A 97 1.64 -2.70 6.84
C LEU A 97 2.36 -3.59 7.87
N PRO A 98 2.12 -4.93 7.91
CA PRO A 98 2.85 -5.84 8.79
C PRO A 98 4.38 -5.80 8.64
N ASP A 99 4.90 -5.60 7.43
CA ASP A 99 6.35 -5.57 7.17
C ASP A 99 7.04 -4.37 7.87
N PHE A 100 6.26 -3.35 8.24
CA PHE A 100 6.73 -2.17 8.99
C PHE A 100 6.32 -2.22 10.47
N GLY A 101 5.77 -3.35 10.94
CA GLY A 101 5.26 -3.50 12.30
C GLY A 101 4.02 -2.65 12.58
N ILE A 102 3.23 -2.35 11.55
CA ILE A 102 1.95 -1.65 11.69
C ILE A 102 0.83 -2.70 11.68
N GLU A 103 0.11 -2.80 12.79
CA GLU A 103 -1.01 -3.71 12.90
C GLU A 103 -2.16 -3.33 11.97
N VAL A 104 -2.78 -4.35 11.37
CA VAL A 104 -3.97 -4.20 10.54
C VAL A 104 -5.20 -4.54 11.39
N PRO A 105 -6.08 -3.57 11.68
CA PRO A 105 -7.27 -3.84 12.48
C PRO A 105 -8.22 -4.81 11.76
N ARG A 106 -9.02 -5.57 12.52
CA ARG A 106 -9.99 -6.51 11.93
C ARG A 106 -11.15 -5.75 11.25
N PRO A 107 -11.55 -6.12 10.01
CA PRO A 107 -12.70 -5.53 9.34
C PRO A 107 -13.99 -5.71 10.15
N LYS A 108 -14.77 -4.64 10.33
CA LYS A 108 -16.07 -4.70 11.02
C LYS A 108 -17.14 -5.51 10.24
N GLY A 109 -16.93 -5.77 8.96
CA GLY A 109 -17.84 -6.51 8.08
C GLY A 109 -17.76 -8.04 8.14
N GLY A 110 -16.99 -8.62 9.08
CA GLY A 110 -16.80 -10.07 9.26
C GLY A 110 -17.66 -10.69 10.38
N GLY A 111 -18.79 -10.08 10.74
CA GLY A 111 -19.75 -10.66 11.67
C GLY A 111 -20.27 -11.99 11.12
N LYS A 112 -20.00 -13.07 11.84
CA LYS A 112 -20.44 -14.44 11.55
C LYS A 112 -21.89 -14.46 11.06
N LYS A 113 -22.15 -15.10 9.92
CA LYS A 113 -23.45 -15.74 9.69
C LYS A 113 -23.61 -16.79 10.81
N LYS A 114 -24.52 -16.54 11.75
CA LYS A 114 -25.15 -17.58 12.58
C LYS A 114 -26.50 -17.86 11.95
#